data_AF-A0A093K1Q5-F1
#
_entry.id   AF-A0A093K1Q5-F1
#
_cell.length_a   1.000
_cell.length_b   1.000
_cell.length_c   1.000
_cell.angle_alpha   90.00
_cell.angle_beta   90.00
_cell.angle_gamma   90.00
#
_symmetry.space_group_name_H-M   'P 1'
#
loop_
_entity.id
_entity.type
_entity.pdbx_description
1 polymer ?
#
loop_
_entity_poly.entity_id
_entity_poly.type
_entity_poly.pdbx_seq_one_letter_code
_entity_poly.pdbx_strand_id
1 'polypeptide(L)'
;ALEVTHFKNALKQFQELVEKKVTQKTEERLGLYIKDDDEIDYDKFYETVQTLFGPEIKDYNVKAFFRKISSNLDAKTEWCEIFGYFIVEGDATSSQVNEENTIFLISQKQQIAHAGVKRRDVIKGIVKVPHLDFTVTSSQKGVLTVFNNQSFCTFHQDTAWVTGCDFLTQLKRVVAVTERTVIVWDYKSKGSQSNCFVIKPMENGLLCVCTVTASDHLAKDNILMGDDGGYVNLLTVTSDDFGLKQSKAKKKSQFHILDSRNFKIVKRKLHDDWVMKVKYISDLNCFGSCSLDSIHSFVLGDIKRLEDNMPVKEFSVPKGVNAFTYCGKSNVIVTGG
;
A
#
# COMPACT_ATOMS: atom_id res chain seq x y z
N ALA A 1 2.76 -25.19 -18.75
CA ALA A 1 2.13 -26.28 -17.97
C ALA A 1 3.16 -27.32 -17.53
N LEU A 2 3.94 -27.88 -18.46
CA LEU A 2 5.01 -28.86 -18.18
C LEU A 2 6.13 -28.34 -17.25
N GLU A 3 6.57 -27.10 -17.43
CA GLU A 3 7.60 -26.49 -16.56
C GLU A 3 7.13 -26.29 -15.11
N VAL A 4 5.86 -25.93 -14.92
CA VAL A 4 5.26 -25.74 -13.59
C VAL A 4 5.12 -27.07 -12.85
N THR A 5 4.79 -28.15 -13.57
CA THR A 5 4.76 -29.51 -13.00
C THR A 5 6.15 -30.01 -12.64
N HIS A 6 7.17 -29.68 -13.43
CA HIS A 6 8.56 -30.03 -13.15
C HIS A 6 9.08 -29.34 -11.88
N PHE A 7 8.86 -28.04 -11.75
CA PHE A 7 9.30 -27.27 -10.58
C PHE A 7 8.61 -27.72 -9.28
N LYS A 8 7.31 -28.05 -9.34
CA LYS A 8 6.58 -28.56 -8.17
C LYS A 8 7.15 -29.91 -7.70
N ASN A 9 7.56 -30.77 -8.62
CA ASN A 9 8.21 -32.04 -8.27
C ASN A 9 9.60 -31.82 -7.68
N ALA A 10 10.39 -30.89 -8.25
CA ALA A 10 11.70 -30.53 -7.73
C ALA A 10 11.62 -29.99 -6.29
N LEU A 11 10.61 -29.15 -5.99
CA LEU A 11 10.35 -28.66 -4.63
C LEU A 11 10.04 -29.79 -3.65
N LYS A 12 9.25 -30.79 -4.07
CA LYS A 12 8.93 -31.93 -3.21
C LYS A 12 10.18 -32.77 -2.91
N GLN A 13 11.01 -33.03 -3.91
CA GLN A 13 12.28 -33.75 -3.73
C GLN A 13 13.26 -32.97 -2.87
N PHE A 14 13.30 -31.63 -3.00
CA PHE A 14 14.09 -30.78 -2.13
C PHE A 14 13.62 -30.81 -0.67
N GLN A 15 12.30 -30.86 -0.45
CA GLN A 15 11.75 -30.99 0.88
C GLN A 15 12.18 -32.31 1.54
N GLU A 16 12.08 -33.42 0.81
CA GLU A 16 12.53 -34.74 1.27
C GLU A 16 14.05 -34.75 1.61
N LEU A 17 14.87 -34.06 0.80
CA LEU A 17 16.31 -33.90 1.04
C LEU A 17 16.60 -33.16 2.36
N VAL A 18 15.89 -32.07 2.62
CA VAL A 18 16.07 -31.28 3.85
C VAL A 18 15.58 -32.05 5.08
N GLU A 19 14.44 -32.74 4.98
CA GLU A 19 13.93 -33.60 6.05
C GLU A 19 14.93 -34.72 6.40
N LYS A 20 15.54 -35.38 5.39
CA LYS A 20 16.59 -36.39 5.61
C LYS A 20 17.80 -35.77 6.32
N LYS A 21 18.24 -34.57 5.91
CA LYS A 21 19.39 -33.91 6.53
C LYS A 21 19.13 -33.47 7.98
N VAL A 22 17.95 -32.95 8.27
CA VAL A 22 17.53 -32.53 9.62
C VAL A 22 17.44 -33.76 10.53
N THR A 23 16.91 -34.88 10.05
CA THR A 23 16.84 -36.15 10.80
C THR A 23 18.24 -36.66 11.12
N GLN A 24 19.13 -36.70 10.13
CA GLN A 24 20.54 -37.08 10.32
C GLN A 24 21.21 -36.25 11.44
N LYS A 25 21.07 -34.92 11.37
CA LYS A 25 21.65 -34.01 12.38
C LYS A 25 21.02 -34.14 13.76
N THR A 26 19.75 -34.53 13.83
CA THR A 26 19.05 -34.79 15.08
C THR A 26 19.60 -36.07 15.75
N GLU A 27 19.76 -37.14 14.98
CA GLU A 27 20.36 -38.40 15.46
C GLU A 27 21.82 -38.22 15.88
N GLU A 28 22.59 -37.40 15.15
CA GLU A 28 23.97 -37.04 15.52
C GLU A 28 24.03 -36.35 16.88
N ARG A 29 23.09 -35.43 17.18
CA ARG A 29 23.00 -34.76 18.49
C ARG A 29 22.60 -35.70 19.62
N LEU A 30 21.77 -36.69 19.33
CA LEU A 30 21.32 -37.70 20.30
C LEU A 30 22.35 -38.81 20.53
N GLY A 31 23.46 -38.82 19.78
CA GLY A 31 24.49 -39.87 19.83
C GLY A 31 23.99 -41.22 19.28
N LEU A 32 22.90 -41.20 18.52
CA LEU A 32 22.25 -42.39 17.95
C LEU A 32 22.66 -42.61 16.48
N TYR A 33 23.39 -41.68 15.89
CA TYR A 33 23.74 -41.74 14.48
C TYR A 33 24.85 -42.75 14.19
N ILE A 34 24.56 -43.68 13.29
CA ILE A 34 25.52 -44.62 12.71
C ILE A 34 25.83 -44.10 11.31
N LYS A 35 27.11 -43.91 11.01
CA LYS A 35 27.55 -43.53 9.66
C LYS A 35 27.20 -44.65 8.68
N ASP A 36 26.43 -44.32 7.66
CA ASP A 36 26.05 -45.19 6.55
C ASP A 36 26.33 -44.48 5.21
N ASP A 37 26.33 -45.22 4.11
CA ASP A 37 26.52 -44.70 2.73
C ASP A 37 25.45 -43.64 2.35
N ASP A 38 24.33 -43.66 3.08
CA ASP A 38 23.21 -42.74 3.00
C ASP A 38 23.43 -41.36 3.65
N GLU A 39 24.62 -41.12 4.23
CA GLU A 39 24.99 -39.82 4.81
C GLU A 39 24.92 -38.71 3.76
N ILE A 40 24.20 -37.62 4.07
CA ILE A 40 24.14 -36.41 3.25
C ILE A 40 25.20 -35.43 3.76
N ASP A 41 26.38 -35.43 3.16
CA ASP A 41 27.36 -34.37 3.36
C ASP A 41 27.01 -33.11 2.53
N TYR A 42 27.86 -32.09 2.63
CA TYR A 42 27.65 -30.85 1.88
C TYR A 42 27.70 -31.08 0.37
N ASP A 43 28.61 -31.94 -0.11
CA ASP A 43 28.85 -32.14 -1.53
C ASP A 43 27.66 -32.87 -2.18
N LYS A 44 27.16 -33.95 -1.56
CA LYS A 44 25.92 -34.64 -2.00
C LYS A 44 24.70 -33.72 -1.94
N PHE A 45 24.60 -32.89 -0.90
CA PHE A 45 23.52 -31.90 -0.80
C PHE A 45 23.58 -30.89 -1.95
N TYR A 46 24.77 -30.37 -2.23
CA TYR A 46 25.00 -29.41 -3.29
C TYR A 46 24.69 -29.99 -4.67
N GLU A 47 25.19 -31.18 -5.00
CA GLU A 47 24.92 -31.87 -6.27
C GLU A 47 23.43 -32.14 -6.47
N THR A 48 22.73 -32.54 -5.42
CA THR A 48 21.27 -32.77 -5.48
C THR A 48 20.53 -31.46 -5.75
N VAL A 49 20.88 -30.37 -5.06
CA VAL A 49 20.27 -29.04 -5.28
C VAL A 49 20.51 -28.56 -6.72
N GLN A 50 21.73 -28.72 -7.24
CA GLN A 50 22.09 -28.37 -8.61
C GLN A 50 21.29 -29.19 -9.63
N THR A 51 21.04 -30.46 -9.34
CA THR A 51 20.22 -31.33 -10.20
C THR A 51 18.75 -30.92 -10.20
N LEU A 52 18.23 -30.49 -9.05
CA LEU A 52 16.81 -30.12 -8.89
C LEU A 52 16.46 -28.78 -9.53
N PHE A 53 17.36 -27.79 -9.41
CA PHE A 53 17.06 -26.40 -9.77
C PHE A 53 18.00 -25.80 -10.82
N GLY A 54 19.04 -26.53 -11.21
CA GLY A 54 19.99 -26.10 -12.23
C GLY A 54 21.13 -25.20 -11.71
N PRO A 55 22.07 -24.85 -12.60
CA PRO A 55 23.29 -24.08 -12.30
C PRO A 55 23.03 -22.64 -11.86
N GLU A 56 21.79 -22.18 -11.93
CA GLU A 56 21.40 -20.82 -11.56
C GLU A 56 21.43 -20.61 -10.04
N ILE A 57 21.39 -21.69 -9.24
CA ILE A 57 21.57 -21.61 -7.79
C ILE A 57 23.05 -21.41 -7.47
N LYS A 58 23.34 -20.30 -6.79
CA LYS A 58 24.69 -19.93 -6.39
C LYS A 58 25.19 -20.74 -5.20
N ASP A 59 26.43 -21.22 -5.29
CA ASP A 59 27.13 -21.99 -4.25
C ASP A 59 27.05 -21.36 -2.85
N TYR A 60 27.24 -20.05 -2.73
CA TYR A 60 27.21 -19.40 -1.41
C TYR A 60 25.82 -19.45 -0.74
N ASN A 61 24.73 -19.43 -1.51
CA ASN A 61 23.36 -19.57 -0.97
C ASN A 61 23.16 -20.99 -0.43
N VAL A 62 23.57 -22.00 -1.19
CA VAL A 62 23.48 -23.42 -0.77
C VAL A 62 24.33 -23.66 0.48
N LYS A 63 25.56 -23.11 0.54
CA LYS A 63 26.43 -23.17 1.72
C LYS A 63 25.81 -22.51 2.95
N ALA A 64 25.19 -21.34 2.80
CA ALA A 64 24.55 -20.64 3.90
C ALA A 64 23.35 -21.43 4.44
N PHE A 65 22.50 -21.92 3.53
CA PHE A 65 21.33 -22.74 3.87
C PHE A 65 21.74 -24.05 4.55
N PHE A 66 22.73 -24.77 3.99
CA PHE A 66 23.24 -26.01 4.56
C PHE A 66 23.82 -25.81 5.97
N ARG A 67 24.55 -24.70 6.20
CA ARG A 67 25.05 -24.36 7.53
C ARG A 67 23.91 -24.08 8.51
N LYS A 68 22.85 -23.41 8.06
CA LYS A 68 21.68 -23.09 8.90
C LYS A 68 20.96 -24.36 9.36
N ILE A 69 20.61 -25.27 8.44
CA ILE A 69 19.96 -26.55 8.79
C ILE A 69 20.85 -27.45 9.65
N SER A 70 22.17 -27.35 9.50
CA SER A 70 23.13 -28.14 10.29
C SER A 70 23.38 -27.60 11.69
N SER A 71 23.18 -26.29 11.91
CA SER A 71 23.49 -25.62 13.18
C SER A 71 22.26 -25.36 14.06
N ASN A 72 21.09 -25.11 13.47
CA ASN A 72 19.87 -24.73 14.18
C ASN A 72 18.67 -25.56 13.70
N LEU A 73 18.44 -26.71 14.34
CA LEU A 73 17.35 -27.64 13.98
C LEU A 73 15.94 -27.08 14.30
N ASP A 74 15.83 -26.17 15.27
CA ASP A 74 14.55 -25.53 15.66
C ASP A 74 14.25 -24.23 14.91
N ALA A 75 15.19 -23.74 14.09
CA ALA A 75 14.99 -22.52 13.33
C ALA A 75 14.06 -22.80 12.14
N LYS A 76 12.99 -22.00 12.01
CA LYS A 76 12.16 -22.00 10.81
C LYS A 76 13.05 -21.73 9.59
N THR A 77 13.19 -22.73 8.72
CA THR A 77 13.86 -22.60 7.44
C THR A 77 12.85 -22.31 6.36
N GLU A 78 13.02 -21.17 5.69
CA GLU A 78 12.19 -20.82 4.55
C GLU A 78 12.88 -21.26 3.26
N TRP A 79 12.19 -22.04 2.44
CA TRP A 79 12.74 -22.63 1.21
C TRP A 79 13.31 -21.60 0.23
N CYS A 80 12.79 -20.37 0.27
CA CYS A 80 13.23 -19.28 -0.59
C CYS A 80 14.67 -18.80 -0.30
N GLU A 81 15.25 -19.17 0.85
CA GLU A 81 16.63 -18.82 1.22
C GLU A 81 17.68 -19.39 0.27
N ILE A 82 17.45 -20.58 -0.32
CA ILE A 82 18.38 -21.17 -1.29
C ILE A 82 18.45 -20.37 -2.60
N PHE A 83 17.41 -19.60 -2.88
CA PHE A 83 17.33 -18.68 -4.02
C PHE A 83 17.83 -17.25 -3.66
N GLY A 84 18.34 -17.05 -2.43
CA GLY A 84 18.88 -15.76 -1.97
C GLY A 84 17.84 -14.79 -1.40
N TYR A 85 16.63 -15.24 -1.08
CA TYR A 85 15.50 -14.37 -0.71
C TYR A 85 15.60 -13.71 0.67
N PHE A 86 16.59 -14.06 1.51
CA PHE A 86 16.76 -13.50 2.86
C PHE A 86 18.21 -13.42 3.34
N ILE A 87 19.16 -13.05 2.47
CA ILE A 87 20.45 -12.62 3.00
C ILE A 87 20.22 -11.28 3.67
N VAL A 88 19.91 -11.37 4.96
CA VAL A 88 20.01 -10.26 5.90
C VAL A 88 21.39 -9.69 5.68
N GLU A 89 21.45 -8.45 5.21
CA GLU A 89 22.61 -7.58 5.28
C GLU A 89 23.06 -7.51 6.75
N GLY A 90 23.90 -8.47 7.12
CA GLY A 90 24.43 -8.66 8.46
C GLY A 90 25.96 -8.61 8.48
N ASP A 91 26.60 -8.26 7.37
CA ASP A 91 28.02 -7.94 7.34
C ASP A 91 28.26 -6.73 6.44
N ALA A 92 28.79 -5.67 7.04
CA ALA A 92 29.01 -4.34 6.47
C ALA A 92 30.17 -4.29 5.45
N THR A 93 30.39 -5.36 4.65
CA THR A 93 31.53 -5.47 3.74
C THR A 93 31.19 -5.89 2.31
N SER A 94 29.93 -6.01 1.91
CA SER A 94 29.57 -6.33 0.52
C SER A 94 28.96 -5.12 -0.23
N SER A 95 29.71 -4.01 -0.33
CA SER A 95 29.35 -2.87 -1.17
C SER A 95 29.68 -3.05 -2.66
N GLN A 96 30.10 -4.25 -3.08
CA GLN A 96 30.45 -4.56 -4.47
C GLN A 96 30.03 -5.99 -4.84
N VAL A 97 28.73 -6.26 -4.99
CA VAL A 97 28.30 -7.51 -5.64
C VAL A 97 27.16 -7.23 -6.62
N ASN A 98 27.58 -6.94 -7.85
CA ASN A 98 26.90 -7.01 -9.15
C ASN A 98 25.36 -6.91 -9.22
N GLU A 99 24.95 -5.87 -9.96
CA GLU A 99 23.63 -5.53 -10.48
C GLU A 99 22.99 -6.58 -11.42
N GLU A 100 23.63 -7.72 -11.69
CA GLU A 100 23.12 -8.72 -12.64
C GLU A 100 22.26 -9.81 -11.97
N ASN A 101 21.95 -9.63 -10.68
CA ASN A 101 21.28 -10.62 -9.86
C ASN A 101 19.77 -10.42 -9.85
N THR A 102 19.03 -11.22 -10.61
CA THR A 102 17.95 -12.04 -10.07
C THR A 102 17.25 -12.83 -11.19
N ILE A 103 17.08 -14.14 -11.00
CA ILE A 103 16.25 -15.01 -11.84
C ILE A 103 14.76 -14.56 -11.80
N PHE A 104 14.41 -13.72 -10.81
CA PHE A 104 13.14 -13.00 -10.72
C PHE A 104 13.41 -11.49 -10.67
N LEU A 105 12.96 -10.72 -11.65
CA LEU A 105 13.02 -9.24 -11.69
C LEU A 105 12.39 -8.57 -10.45
N ILE A 106 13.03 -8.66 -9.29
CA ILE A 106 12.61 -8.02 -8.05
C ILE A 106 13.49 -6.78 -7.95
N SER A 107 12.89 -5.61 -8.13
CA SER A 107 13.59 -4.34 -7.98
C SER A 107 14.30 -4.29 -6.64
N GLN A 108 15.61 -4.04 -6.66
CA GLN A 108 16.42 -3.85 -5.46
C GLN A 108 15.72 -2.82 -4.55
N LYS A 109 15.59 -3.14 -3.26
CA LYS A 109 14.94 -2.26 -2.29
C LYS A 109 15.77 -0.98 -2.13
N GLN A 110 15.42 0.06 -2.89
CA GLN A 110 16.06 1.36 -2.75
C GLN A 110 15.46 2.11 -1.56
N GLN A 111 16.29 2.39 -0.55
CA GLN A 111 15.88 3.27 0.55
C GLN A 111 16.05 4.73 0.12
N ILE A 112 14.94 5.41 -0.15
CA ILE A 112 14.94 6.84 -0.44
C ILE A 112 15.04 7.60 0.88
N ALA A 113 16.22 8.15 1.19
CA ALA A 113 16.42 8.95 2.39
C ALA A 113 15.79 10.36 2.21
N HIS A 114 14.80 10.68 3.05
CA HIS A 114 14.22 12.02 3.09
C HIS A 114 15.12 12.98 3.87
N ALA A 115 15.63 14.03 3.21
CA ALA A 115 16.26 15.14 3.92
C ALA A 115 15.23 15.84 4.80
N GLY A 116 15.34 15.69 6.13
CA GLY A 116 14.49 16.37 7.12
C GLY A 116 13.52 15.47 7.90
N VAL A 117 13.22 14.25 7.44
CA VAL A 117 12.38 13.31 8.19
C VAL A 117 13.25 12.54 9.18
N LYS A 118 13.51 13.14 10.34
CA LYS A 118 14.32 12.55 11.43
C LYS A 118 13.64 11.36 12.14
N ARG A 119 12.38 11.06 11.86
CA ARG A 119 11.58 10.05 12.60
C ARG A 119 10.85 9.10 11.67
N ARG A 120 10.86 7.81 12.03
CA ARG A 120 9.97 6.80 11.43
C ARG A 120 8.51 7.27 11.60
N ASP A 121 7.72 7.10 10.55
CA ASP A 121 6.30 7.42 10.53
C ASP A 121 5.52 6.36 9.76
N VAL A 122 4.21 6.28 10.02
CA VAL A 122 3.30 5.33 9.38
C VAL A 122 2.71 5.98 8.15
N ILE A 123 2.84 5.32 6.99
CA ILE A 123 2.15 5.73 5.78
C ILE A 123 0.69 5.33 5.88
N LYS A 124 -0.22 6.30 5.71
CA LYS A 124 -1.67 6.13 5.80
C LYS A 124 -2.33 5.98 4.44
N GLY A 125 -1.78 6.60 3.41
CA GLY A 125 -2.29 6.50 2.05
C GLY A 125 -1.16 6.42 1.02
N ILE A 126 -1.39 5.62 -0.02
CA ILE A 126 -0.53 5.52 -1.21
C ILE A 126 -1.45 5.50 -2.43
N VAL A 127 -1.26 6.45 -3.35
CA VAL A 127 -2.05 6.56 -4.57
C VAL A 127 -1.12 6.73 -5.76
N LYS A 128 -1.18 5.80 -6.71
CA LYS A 128 -0.52 5.95 -8.02
C LYS A 128 -1.42 6.77 -8.93
N VAL A 129 -0.85 7.74 -9.63
CA VAL A 129 -1.52 8.57 -10.63
C VAL A 129 -0.94 8.20 -12.01
N PRO A 130 -1.55 7.25 -12.74
CA PRO A 130 -0.90 6.64 -13.92
C PRO A 130 -0.62 7.64 -15.04
N HIS A 131 -1.53 8.59 -15.26
CA HIS A 131 -1.45 9.56 -16.35
C HIS A 131 -0.35 10.63 -16.16
N LEU A 132 0.17 10.79 -14.93
CA LEU A 132 1.27 11.73 -14.63
C LEU A 132 2.52 11.00 -14.14
N ASP A 133 2.50 9.67 -14.14
CA ASP A 133 3.55 8.77 -13.69
C ASP A 133 4.18 9.11 -12.33
N PHE A 134 3.38 9.55 -11.36
CA PHE A 134 3.85 9.77 -9.99
C PHE A 134 2.99 9.02 -8.96
N THR A 135 3.52 8.91 -7.76
CA THR A 135 2.84 8.32 -6.60
C THR A 135 2.71 9.37 -5.51
N VAL A 136 1.52 9.55 -4.98
CA VAL A 136 1.24 10.38 -3.80
C VAL A 136 1.25 9.50 -2.57
N THR A 137 1.88 9.95 -1.50
CA THR A 137 1.85 9.30 -0.20
C THR A 137 1.45 10.30 0.87
N SER A 138 0.78 9.80 1.90
CA SER A 138 0.48 10.54 3.12
C SER A 138 1.00 9.80 4.33
N SER A 139 1.63 10.52 5.24
CA SER A 139 2.09 10.02 6.52
C SER A 139 1.16 10.46 7.64
N GLN A 140 1.07 9.66 8.71
CA GLN A 140 0.23 9.98 9.86
C GLN A 140 0.59 11.33 10.49
N LYS A 141 1.88 11.71 10.53
CA LYS A 141 2.34 12.99 11.08
C LYS A 141 2.23 14.16 10.11
N GLY A 142 1.41 14.04 9.06
CA GLY A 142 1.08 15.16 8.18
C GLY A 142 2.09 15.45 7.07
N VAL A 143 2.93 14.47 6.71
CA VAL A 143 3.82 14.60 5.55
C VAL A 143 3.11 14.08 4.30
N LEU A 144 2.87 14.96 3.33
CA LEU A 144 2.41 14.59 1.99
C LEU A 144 3.60 14.60 1.04
N THR A 145 3.84 13.51 0.32
CA THR A 145 4.94 13.42 -0.64
C THR A 145 4.44 12.96 -2.00
N VAL A 146 4.80 13.71 -3.05
CA VAL A 146 4.64 13.29 -4.45
C VAL A 146 5.97 12.78 -4.95
N PHE A 147 6.02 11.50 -5.32
CA PHE A 147 7.18 10.82 -5.89
C PHE A 147 7.05 10.70 -7.40
N ASN A 148 7.95 11.33 -8.15
CA ASN A 148 8.17 11.11 -9.57
C ASN A 148 9.51 10.39 -9.76
N ASN A 149 9.72 9.69 -10.87
CA ASN A 149 10.90 8.87 -11.17
C ASN A 149 12.24 9.63 -11.05
N GLN A 150 12.23 10.97 -11.08
CA GLN A 150 13.42 11.82 -11.01
C GLN A 150 13.48 12.75 -9.80
N SER A 151 12.35 13.01 -9.13
CA SER A 151 12.28 14.00 -8.05
C SER A 151 11.07 13.77 -7.16
N PHE A 152 11.10 14.33 -5.95
CA PHE A 152 9.95 14.32 -5.05
C PHE A 152 9.65 15.73 -4.54
N CYS A 153 8.37 16.00 -4.26
CA CYS A 153 7.92 17.22 -3.61
C CYS A 153 7.24 16.84 -2.30
N THR A 154 7.57 17.56 -1.22
CA THR A 154 7.04 17.27 0.12
C THR A 154 6.32 18.48 0.66
N PHE A 155 5.19 18.24 1.31
CA PHE A 155 4.43 19.21 2.07
C PHE A 155 4.32 18.70 3.52
N HIS A 156 4.60 19.58 4.47
CA HIS A 156 4.54 19.27 5.90
C HIS A 156 3.39 20.03 6.55
N GLN A 157 2.51 19.29 7.20
CA GLN A 157 1.49 19.81 8.08
C GLN A 157 1.81 19.41 9.52
N ASP A 158 2.22 20.38 10.34
CA ASP A 158 2.67 20.12 11.70
C ASP A 158 1.54 19.93 12.73
N THR A 159 0.28 20.12 12.33
CA THR A 159 -0.82 20.38 13.28
C THR A 159 -1.88 19.27 13.37
N ALA A 160 -1.98 18.36 12.41
CA ALA A 160 -3.05 17.36 12.40
C ALA A 160 -2.60 16.04 11.80
N TRP A 161 -3.21 14.94 12.27
CA TRP A 161 -2.98 13.63 11.69
C TRP A 161 -3.70 13.49 10.36
N VAL A 162 -2.96 13.11 9.33
CA VAL A 162 -3.52 12.79 8.02
C VAL A 162 -3.98 11.33 8.04
N THR A 163 -5.22 11.11 7.65
CA THR A 163 -5.88 9.80 7.66
C THR A 163 -5.97 9.19 6.26
N GLY A 164 -5.93 10.00 5.20
CA GLY A 164 -5.86 9.53 3.83
C GLY A 164 -5.49 10.62 2.83
N CYS A 165 -5.16 10.21 1.61
CA CYS A 165 -4.90 11.13 0.49
C CYS A 165 -5.36 10.53 -0.85
N ASP A 166 -5.67 11.40 -1.80
CA ASP A 166 -5.92 11.07 -3.20
C ASP A 166 -5.49 12.24 -4.12
N PHE A 167 -5.76 12.12 -5.43
CA PHE A 167 -5.41 13.12 -6.43
C PHE A 167 -6.66 13.61 -7.17
N LEU A 168 -6.81 14.93 -7.25
CA LEU A 168 -7.88 15.61 -7.97
C LEU A 168 -7.48 15.74 -9.43
N THR A 169 -8.14 14.97 -10.30
CA THR A 169 -7.73 14.81 -11.70
C THR A 169 -7.93 16.08 -12.54
N GLN A 170 -9.05 16.78 -12.36
CA GLN A 170 -9.37 17.97 -13.15
C GLN A 170 -8.58 19.19 -12.65
N LEU A 171 -8.51 19.37 -11.33
CA LEU A 171 -7.80 20.47 -10.69
C LEU A 171 -6.27 20.26 -10.64
N LYS A 172 -5.81 19.03 -10.86
CA LYS A 172 -4.40 18.61 -10.81
C LYS A 172 -3.74 18.93 -9.46
N ARG A 173 -4.44 18.62 -8.37
CA ARG A 173 -4.00 18.90 -6.99
C ARG A 173 -4.07 17.65 -6.14
N VAL A 174 -3.27 17.61 -5.08
CA VAL A 174 -3.35 16.55 -4.07
C VAL A 174 -4.47 16.91 -3.10
N VAL A 175 -5.30 15.94 -2.75
CA VAL A 175 -6.26 16.06 -1.64
C VAL A 175 -5.81 15.15 -0.50
N ALA A 176 -5.89 15.65 0.72
CA ALA A 176 -5.69 14.87 1.92
C ALA A 176 -6.78 15.18 2.94
N VAL A 177 -7.10 14.18 3.75
CA VAL A 177 -8.04 14.34 4.86
C VAL A 177 -7.30 14.16 6.17
N THR A 178 -7.72 14.95 7.15
CA THR A 178 -7.29 14.85 8.55
C THR A 178 -8.55 14.66 9.38
N GLU A 179 -8.40 14.56 10.71
CA GLU A 179 -9.54 14.41 11.62
C GLU A 179 -10.70 15.35 11.29
N ARG A 180 -10.52 16.66 11.17
CA ARG A 180 -11.65 17.59 10.91
C ARG A 180 -11.44 18.58 9.79
N THR A 181 -10.49 18.31 8.89
CA THR A 181 -10.16 19.21 7.79
C THR A 181 -9.86 18.45 6.51
N VAL A 182 -10.24 19.06 5.38
CA VAL A 182 -9.83 18.62 4.04
C VAL A 182 -8.76 19.58 3.53
N ILE A 183 -7.69 19.03 2.99
CA ILE A 183 -6.52 19.77 2.54
C ILE A 183 -6.40 19.58 1.05
N VAL A 184 -6.29 20.69 0.32
CA VAL A 184 -6.06 20.70 -1.12
C VAL A 184 -4.74 21.40 -1.38
N TRP A 185 -3.77 20.64 -1.88
CA TRP A 185 -2.39 21.10 -2.05
C TRP A 185 -2.00 21.16 -3.54
N ASP A 186 -1.51 22.32 -3.96
CA ASP A 186 -0.86 22.49 -5.26
C ASP A 186 0.62 22.09 -5.19
N TYR A 187 0.91 20.85 -5.58
CA TYR A 187 2.26 20.28 -5.59
C TYR A 187 3.20 20.90 -6.64
N LYS A 188 2.68 21.67 -7.60
CA LYS A 188 3.50 22.31 -8.65
C LYS A 188 4.02 23.68 -8.26
N SER A 189 3.40 24.32 -7.26
CA SER A 189 3.85 25.60 -6.75
C SER A 189 5.26 25.47 -6.13
N LYS A 190 6.29 25.95 -6.82
CA LYS A 190 7.68 25.97 -6.33
C LYS A 190 7.93 27.25 -5.52
N GLY A 191 8.43 27.14 -4.28
CA GLY A 191 8.87 28.25 -3.44
C GLY A 191 8.26 28.27 -2.03
N SER A 192 8.48 29.35 -1.26
CA SER A 192 7.91 29.54 0.10
C SER A 192 6.39 29.81 0.12
N GLN A 193 5.74 29.68 -1.03
CA GLN A 193 4.31 29.87 -1.25
C GLN A 193 3.75 28.56 -1.79
N SER A 194 3.79 27.48 -1.00
CA SER A 194 3.00 26.30 -1.34
C SER A 194 1.54 26.70 -1.21
N ASN A 195 0.79 26.74 -2.32
CA ASN A 195 -0.62 27.09 -2.29
C ASN A 195 -1.42 25.90 -1.71
N CYS A 196 -1.61 25.93 -0.40
CA CYS A 196 -2.36 24.93 0.33
C CYS A 196 -3.68 25.54 0.82
N PHE A 197 -4.79 24.88 0.53
CA PHE A 197 -6.13 25.27 0.97
C PHE A 197 -6.62 24.28 2.01
N VAL A 198 -7.14 24.79 3.13
CA VAL A 198 -7.62 23.99 4.26
C VAL A 198 -9.10 24.30 4.46
N ILE A 199 -9.95 23.34 4.11
CA ILE A 199 -11.39 23.41 4.29
C ILE A 199 -11.72 22.90 5.69
N LYS A 200 -12.31 23.75 6.54
CA LYS A 200 -12.67 23.43 7.92
C LYS A 200 -13.82 24.29 8.43
N PRO A 201 -14.56 23.86 9.47
CA PRO A 201 -14.49 22.56 10.14
C PRO A 201 -15.35 21.51 9.44
N MET A 202 -14.89 20.25 9.44
CA MET A 202 -15.75 19.10 9.14
C MET A 202 -16.50 18.67 10.41
N GLU A 203 -17.76 18.26 10.23
CA GLU A 203 -18.62 17.88 11.35
C GLU A 203 -18.13 16.64 12.08
N ASN A 204 -17.71 15.60 11.35
CA ASN A 204 -17.21 14.34 11.90
C ASN A 204 -15.72 14.15 11.60
N GLY A 205 -15.11 13.16 12.26
CA GLY A 205 -13.74 12.71 12.07
C GLY A 205 -13.54 12.05 10.70
N LEU A 206 -12.86 12.67 9.73
CA LEU A 206 -12.62 12.04 8.44
C LEU A 206 -11.53 10.97 8.52
N LEU A 207 -11.84 9.77 8.02
CA LEU A 207 -10.96 8.58 8.13
C LEU A 207 -10.37 8.17 6.78
N CYS A 208 -11.08 8.38 5.69
CA CYS A 208 -10.64 7.97 4.36
C CYS A 208 -11.17 8.92 3.28
N VAL A 209 -10.49 8.95 2.13
CA VAL A 209 -10.81 9.83 1.00
C VAL A 209 -10.59 9.11 -0.33
N CYS A 210 -11.41 9.43 -1.32
CA CYS A 210 -11.24 9.01 -2.71
C CYS A 210 -11.80 10.07 -3.68
N THR A 211 -11.10 10.35 -4.77
CA THR A 211 -11.58 11.19 -5.86
C THR A 211 -12.51 10.39 -6.77
N VAL A 212 -13.63 11.00 -7.14
CA VAL A 212 -14.57 10.43 -8.11
C VAL A 212 -14.18 10.88 -9.52
N THR A 213 -13.84 9.93 -10.39
CA THR A 213 -13.45 10.20 -11.79
C THR A 213 -14.62 10.16 -12.79
N ALA A 214 -15.83 10.52 -12.35
CA ALA A 214 -17.05 10.42 -13.15
C ALA A 214 -17.45 11.72 -13.88
N SER A 215 -16.77 12.84 -13.61
CA SER A 215 -17.22 14.14 -14.10
C SER A 215 -16.64 14.49 -15.46
N ASP A 216 -17.52 14.58 -16.46
CA ASP A 216 -17.23 15.14 -17.79
C ASP A 216 -17.04 16.67 -17.79
N HIS A 217 -17.25 17.31 -16.64
CA HIS A 217 -17.11 18.75 -16.49
C HIS A 217 -15.65 19.15 -16.24
N LEU A 218 -15.08 19.84 -17.23
CA LEU A 218 -13.79 20.50 -17.10
C LEU A 218 -13.79 21.43 -15.88
N ALA A 219 -12.76 21.34 -15.03
CA ALA A 219 -12.54 22.14 -13.82
C ALA A 219 -13.41 21.85 -12.58
N LYS A 220 -14.04 20.67 -12.49
CA LYS A 220 -14.77 20.20 -11.32
C LYS A 220 -14.26 18.84 -10.87
N ASP A 221 -13.95 18.67 -9.59
CA ASP A 221 -13.69 17.36 -8.99
C ASP A 221 -14.68 17.10 -7.85
N ASN A 222 -15.05 15.83 -7.66
CA ASN A 222 -15.85 15.39 -6.52
C ASN A 222 -14.97 14.53 -5.61
N ILE A 223 -15.02 14.81 -4.32
CA ILE A 223 -14.24 14.14 -3.27
C ILE A 223 -15.20 13.34 -2.41
N LEU A 224 -15.02 12.03 -2.40
CA LEU A 224 -15.74 11.10 -1.54
C LEU A 224 -14.94 10.88 -0.25
N MET A 225 -15.58 10.94 0.91
CA MET A 225 -14.93 10.81 2.21
C MET A 225 -15.76 9.95 3.15
N GLY A 226 -15.11 9.09 3.94
CA GLY A 226 -15.74 8.34 5.02
C GLY A 226 -15.37 8.93 6.38
N ASP A 227 -16.30 8.92 7.33
CA ASP A 227 -16.09 9.46 8.67
C ASP A 227 -16.35 8.48 9.82
N ASP A 228 -16.02 8.92 11.04
CA ASP A 228 -16.19 8.21 12.30
C ASP A 228 -17.65 8.19 12.81
N GLY A 229 -18.58 8.84 12.12
CA GLY A 229 -20.02 8.79 12.42
C GLY A 229 -20.78 7.78 11.56
N GLY A 230 -20.10 7.04 10.69
CA GLY A 230 -20.70 6.11 9.73
C GLY A 230 -21.31 6.80 8.50
N TYR A 231 -20.96 8.07 8.25
CA TYR A 231 -21.41 8.80 7.07
C TYR A 231 -20.39 8.72 5.94
N VAL A 232 -20.95 8.64 4.73
CA VAL A 232 -20.23 8.90 3.49
C VAL A 232 -20.58 10.30 3.03
N ASN A 233 -19.55 11.11 2.84
CA ASN A 233 -19.62 12.51 2.48
C ASN A 233 -19.12 12.71 1.04
N LEU A 234 -19.83 13.53 0.27
CA LEU A 234 -19.47 13.94 -1.08
C LEU A 234 -19.29 15.45 -1.10
N LEU A 235 -18.05 15.90 -1.28
CA LEU A 235 -17.67 17.30 -1.41
C LEU A 235 -17.38 17.61 -2.88
N THR A 236 -18.07 18.59 -3.44
CA THR A 236 -17.75 19.11 -4.77
C THR A 236 -16.81 20.31 -4.66
N VAL A 237 -15.74 20.30 -5.45
CA VAL A 237 -14.79 21.42 -5.56
C VAL A 237 -14.57 21.83 -7.01
N THR A 238 -14.36 23.13 -7.23
CA THR A 238 -14.14 23.75 -8.54
C THR A 238 -12.90 24.64 -8.51
N SER A 239 -12.43 25.08 -9.68
CA SER A 239 -11.30 26.02 -9.76
C SER A 239 -11.59 27.37 -9.12
N ASP A 240 -12.85 27.80 -9.14
CA ASP A 240 -13.28 29.10 -8.63
C ASP A 240 -13.23 29.17 -7.09
N ASP A 241 -13.49 28.04 -6.42
CA ASP A 241 -13.42 27.92 -4.96
C ASP A 241 -12.03 28.23 -4.39
N PHE A 242 -10.99 28.11 -5.23
CA PHE A 242 -9.60 28.35 -4.85
C PHE A 242 -9.04 29.67 -5.38
N GLY A 243 -9.88 30.54 -5.96
CA GLY A 243 -9.52 31.92 -6.27
C GLY A 243 -8.36 32.08 -7.27
N LEU A 244 -8.41 31.41 -8.43
CA LEU A 244 -7.43 31.59 -9.52
C LEU A 244 -7.38 33.01 -10.12
N LYS A 245 -8.30 33.91 -9.75
CA LYS A 245 -8.28 35.33 -10.16
C LYS A 245 -7.34 36.09 -9.22
N GLN A 246 -6.11 36.29 -9.68
CA GLN A 246 -5.04 37.04 -9.02
C GLN A 246 -5.54 38.37 -8.42
N SER A 247 -5.82 38.39 -7.11
CA SER A 247 -5.92 39.66 -6.39
C SER A 247 -4.49 40.16 -6.13
N LYS A 248 -4.14 41.31 -6.71
CA LYS A 248 -2.92 42.06 -6.39
C LYS A 248 -2.97 42.57 -4.95
N ALA A 249 -2.79 41.68 -3.97
CA ALA A 249 -2.71 42.05 -2.56
C ALA A 249 -1.68 41.18 -1.85
N LYS A 250 -0.65 41.83 -1.31
CA LYS A 250 0.46 41.24 -0.54
C LYS A 250 -0.08 40.55 0.73
N LYS A 251 0.25 39.26 0.94
CA LYS A 251 1.05 38.74 2.08
C LYS A 251 1.03 37.20 2.18
N LYS A 252 2.23 36.62 2.14
CA LYS A 252 2.79 35.50 2.94
C LYS A 252 1.81 34.67 3.80
N SER A 253 1.03 33.79 3.20
CA SER A 253 0.48 32.65 3.96
C SER A 253 0.59 31.38 3.13
N GLN A 254 1.32 30.41 3.67
CA GLN A 254 1.42 29.06 3.13
C GLN A 254 0.05 28.33 3.10
N PHE A 255 -0.94 28.86 3.83
CA PHE A 255 -2.24 28.24 4.08
C PHE A 255 -3.38 29.22 3.85
N HIS A 256 -4.33 28.84 3.01
CA HIS A 256 -5.61 29.50 2.82
C HIS A 256 -6.71 28.72 3.53
N ILE A 257 -7.25 29.27 4.61
CA ILE A 257 -8.35 28.64 5.36
C ILE A 257 -9.67 28.99 4.69
N LEU A 258 -10.46 27.97 4.35
CA LEU A 258 -11.78 28.08 3.74
C LEU A 258 -12.83 27.49 4.68
N ASP A 259 -13.98 28.15 4.79
CA ASP A 259 -15.11 27.64 5.57
C ASP A 259 -15.82 26.53 4.80
N SER A 260 -16.02 25.37 5.44
CA SER A 260 -16.72 24.22 4.87
C SER A 260 -18.16 24.54 4.47
N ARG A 261 -18.80 25.52 5.10
CA ARG A 261 -20.17 25.97 4.80
C ARG A 261 -20.33 26.58 3.41
N ASN A 262 -19.22 27.04 2.82
CA ASN A 262 -19.21 27.61 1.47
C ASN A 262 -19.20 26.53 0.38
N PHE A 263 -19.08 25.26 0.76
CA PHE A 263 -19.02 24.15 -0.19
C PHE A 263 -20.31 23.34 -0.19
N LYS A 264 -20.66 22.78 -1.35
CA LYS A 264 -21.71 21.78 -1.46
C LYS A 264 -21.18 20.45 -0.91
N ILE A 265 -21.58 20.11 0.30
CA ILE A 265 -21.29 18.83 0.96
C ILE A 265 -22.60 18.07 1.12
N VAL A 266 -22.70 16.91 0.45
CA VAL A 266 -23.81 15.96 0.61
C VAL A 266 -23.32 14.84 1.52
N LYS A 267 -24.10 14.47 2.53
CA LYS A 267 -23.74 13.39 3.45
C LYS A 267 -24.91 12.43 3.63
N ARG A 268 -24.60 11.14 3.73
CA ARG A 268 -25.57 10.09 4.00
C ARG A 268 -24.99 9.08 4.98
N LYS A 269 -25.76 8.73 6.01
CA LYS A 269 -25.38 7.64 6.93
C LYS A 269 -25.61 6.32 6.23
N LEU A 270 -24.55 5.52 6.09
CA LEU A 270 -24.57 4.22 5.41
C LEU A 270 -24.08 3.08 6.30
N HIS A 271 -23.42 3.40 7.42
CA HIS A 271 -22.88 2.45 8.37
C HIS A 271 -23.25 2.89 9.78
N ASP A 272 -23.37 1.94 10.71
CA ASP A 272 -23.56 2.22 12.14
C ASP A 272 -22.24 2.28 12.94
N ASP A 273 -21.12 2.10 12.25
CA ASP A 273 -19.76 2.24 12.78
C ASP A 273 -18.88 3.01 11.77
N TRP A 274 -17.62 3.23 12.11
CA TRP A 274 -16.65 4.01 11.34
C TRP A 274 -16.53 3.55 9.89
N VAL A 275 -16.47 4.51 8.97
CA VAL A 275 -16.22 4.22 7.55
C VAL A 275 -14.72 4.05 7.33
N MET A 276 -14.28 2.80 7.27
CA MET A 276 -12.85 2.43 7.19
C MET A 276 -12.24 2.73 5.82
N LYS A 277 -13.02 2.59 4.75
CA LYS A 277 -12.56 2.87 3.39
C LYS A 277 -13.70 3.30 2.49
N VAL A 278 -13.45 4.26 1.62
CA VAL A 278 -14.29 4.62 0.49
C VAL A 278 -13.49 4.49 -0.80
N LYS A 279 -14.14 4.10 -1.90
CA LYS A 279 -13.50 4.04 -3.21
C LYS A 279 -14.53 4.21 -4.32
N TYR A 280 -14.23 5.06 -5.29
CA TYR A 280 -14.97 5.09 -6.55
C TYR A 280 -14.47 4.00 -7.50
N ILE A 281 -15.39 3.23 -8.08
CA ILE A 281 -15.11 2.15 -9.01
C ILE A 281 -15.65 2.56 -10.37
N SER A 282 -14.78 3.15 -11.19
CA SER A 282 -15.13 3.68 -12.52
C SER A 282 -15.78 2.63 -13.42
N ASP A 283 -15.27 1.40 -13.40
CA ASP A 283 -15.78 0.28 -14.20
C ASP A 283 -17.25 -0.07 -13.89
N LEU A 284 -17.71 0.20 -12.66
CA LEU A 284 -19.07 -0.05 -12.21
C LEU A 284 -19.93 1.23 -12.15
N ASN A 285 -19.33 2.40 -12.39
CA ASN A 285 -19.93 3.70 -12.17
C ASN A 285 -20.58 3.83 -10.77
N CYS A 286 -19.94 3.25 -9.76
CA CYS A 286 -20.46 3.17 -8.39
C CYS A 286 -19.35 3.50 -7.39
N PHE A 287 -19.73 4.01 -6.21
CA PHE A 287 -18.86 4.04 -5.05
C PHE A 287 -19.06 2.78 -4.20
N GLY A 288 -17.99 2.35 -3.54
CA GLY A 288 -18.04 1.41 -2.44
C GLY A 288 -17.62 2.08 -1.13
N SER A 289 -18.19 1.64 -0.02
CA SER A 289 -17.75 1.99 1.34
C SER A 289 -17.79 0.76 2.24
N CYS A 290 -16.89 0.69 3.22
CA CYS A 290 -16.85 -0.41 4.17
C CYS A 290 -16.67 0.05 5.62
N SER A 291 -17.15 -0.76 6.54
CA SER A 291 -17.14 -0.52 7.98
C SER A 291 -16.91 -1.81 8.75
N LEU A 292 -16.49 -1.67 10.02
CA LEU A 292 -16.40 -2.78 10.96
C LEU A 292 -17.77 -3.24 11.49
N ASP A 293 -18.85 -2.53 11.12
CA ASP A 293 -20.21 -2.95 11.39
C ASP A 293 -20.48 -4.36 10.81
N SER A 294 -21.13 -5.20 11.59
CA SER A 294 -21.52 -6.55 11.21
C SER A 294 -22.76 -6.60 10.31
N ILE A 295 -23.60 -5.55 10.31
CA ILE A 295 -24.85 -5.52 9.54
C ILE A 295 -24.61 -4.86 8.17
N HIS A 296 -24.13 -3.62 8.18
CA HIS A 296 -23.83 -2.83 6.99
C HIS A 296 -22.32 -2.85 6.71
N SER A 297 -21.71 -4.03 6.63
CA SER A 297 -20.24 -4.16 6.53
C SER A 297 -19.66 -3.56 5.24
N PHE A 298 -20.37 -3.72 4.13
CA PHE A 298 -19.99 -3.15 2.85
C PHE A 298 -21.22 -2.64 2.10
N VAL A 299 -21.09 -1.45 1.51
CA VAL A 299 -22.13 -0.77 0.73
C VAL A 299 -21.58 -0.43 -0.65
N LEU A 300 -22.42 -0.61 -1.67
CA LEU A 300 -22.17 -0.25 -3.06
C LEU A 300 -23.36 0.54 -3.61
N GLY A 301 -23.10 1.71 -4.19
CA GLY A 301 -24.16 2.57 -4.73
C GLY A 301 -23.66 3.52 -5.82
N ASP A 302 -24.59 4.02 -6.63
CA ASP A 302 -24.35 5.18 -7.48
C ASP A 302 -24.18 6.42 -6.58
N ILE A 303 -23.34 7.38 -6.98
CA ILE A 303 -23.16 8.66 -6.28
C ILE A 303 -24.49 9.39 -6.06
N LYS A 304 -25.42 9.30 -7.03
CA LYS A 304 -26.77 9.89 -6.91
C LYS A 304 -27.51 9.38 -5.68
N ARG A 305 -27.19 8.18 -5.19
CA ARG A 305 -27.76 7.61 -3.97
C ARG A 305 -27.39 8.40 -2.72
N LEU A 306 -26.29 9.13 -2.72
CA LEU A 306 -25.96 10.03 -1.61
C LEU A 306 -26.91 11.24 -1.57
N GLU A 307 -27.48 11.65 -2.70
CA GLU A 307 -28.39 12.80 -2.81
C GLU A 307 -29.87 12.40 -2.66
N ASP A 308 -30.29 11.30 -3.30
CA ASP A 308 -31.70 10.89 -3.37
C ASP A 308 -32.17 9.99 -2.19
N ASN A 309 -31.23 9.51 -1.38
CA ASN A 309 -31.47 8.59 -0.25
C ASN A 309 -32.18 7.27 -0.61
N MET A 310 -32.20 6.89 -1.89
CA MET A 310 -32.80 5.62 -2.34
C MET A 310 -31.97 4.41 -1.89
N PRO A 311 -32.53 3.18 -1.91
CA PRO A 311 -31.80 1.99 -1.46
C PRO A 311 -30.46 1.78 -2.17
N VAL A 312 -29.46 1.35 -1.40
CA VAL A 312 -28.13 0.96 -1.85
C VAL A 312 -27.98 -0.55 -1.77
N LYS A 313 -26.99 -1.12 -2.47
CA LYS A 313 -26.67 -2.55 -2.33
C LYS A 313 -25.73 -2.70 -1.16
N GLU A 314 -25.98 -3.66 -0.29
CA GLU A 314 -25.15 -3.91 0.89
C GLU A 314 -25.07 -5.39 1.21
N PHE A 315 -24.03 -5.77 1.94
CA PHE A 315 -23.95 -7.10 2.53
C PHE A 315 -23.25 -7.08 3.89
N SER A 316 -23.62 -8.08 4.70
CA SER A 316 -23.15 -8.30 6.06
C SER A 316 -21.97 -9.28 6.07
N VAL A 317 -20.95 -8.95 6.86
CA VAL A 317 -19.85 -9.82 7.24
C VAL A 317 -19.76 -9.79 8.76
N PRO A 318 -19.84 -10.94 9.48
CA PRO A 318 -19.93 -10.94 10.95
C PRO A 318 -18.83 -10.18 11.70
N LYS A 319 -17.63 -10.05 11.12
CA LYS A 319 -16.51 -9.30 11.70
C LYS A 319 -16.30 -7.90 11.08
N GLY A 320 -17.19 -7.49 10.19
CA GLY A 320 -17.05 -6.29 9.39
C GLY A 320 -16.00 -6.40 8.29
N VAL A 321 -15.74 -5.28 7.62
CA VAL A 321 -14.80 -5.15 6.51
C VAL A 321 -13.94 -3.89 6.71
N ASN A 322 -12.62 -4.08 6.75
CA ASN A 322 -11.65 -3.00 6.94
C ASN A 322 -11.17 -2.42 5.60
N ALA A 323 -11.07 -3.26 4.57
CA ALA A 323 -10.60 -2.84 3.25
C ALA A 323 -11.31 -3.61 2.14
N PHE A 324 -11.37 -3.01 0.97
CA PHE A 324 -11.84 -3.69 -0.23
C PHE A 324 -11.12 -3.19 -1.48
N THR A 325 -11.20 -3.98 -2.55
CA THR A 325 -10.81 -3.59 -3.90
C THR A 325 -11.67 -4.29 -4.93
N TYR A 326 -11.68 -3.77 -6.15
CA TYR A 326 -12.40 -4.34 -7.29
C TYR A 326 -11.41 -4.71 -8.40
N CYS A 327 -11.59 -5.89 -8.99
CA CYS A 327 -10.86 -6.34 -10.15
C CYS A 327 -11.78 -6.29 -11.38
N GLY A 328 -11.55 -5.33 -12.28
CA GLY A 328 -12.33 -5.20 -13.52
C GLY A 328 -12.20 -6.39 -14.46
N LYS A 329 -11.04 -7.07 -14.50
CA LYS A 329 -10.81 -8.24 -15.36
C LYS A 329 -11.67 -9.44 -14.96
N SER A 330 -11.85 -9.65 -13.66
CA SER A 330 -12.60 -10.79 -13.12
C SER A 330 -14.02 -10.42 -12.74
N ASN A 331 -14.35 -9.12 -12.73
CA ASN A 331 -15.60 -8.57 -12.19
C ASN A 331 -15.86 -9.05 -10.75
N VAL A 332 -14.84 -8.97 -9.89
CA VAL A 332 -14.89 -9.43 -8.50
C VAL A 332 -14.55 -8.29 -7.54
N ILE A 333 -15.34 -8.15 -6.48
CA ILE A 333 -15.00 -7.35 -5.30
C ILE A 333 -14.36 -8.27 -4.27
N VAL A 334 -13.18 -7.88 -3.79
CA VAL A 334 -12.46 -8.57 -2.72
C VAL A 334 -12.51 -7.69 -1.48
N THR A 335 -12.99 -8.25 -0.37
CA THR A 335 -13.02 -7.62 0.95
C THR A 335 -11.99 -8.26 1.87
N GLY A 336 -11.41 -7.47 2.77
CA GLY A 336 -10.57 -7.92 3.87
C GLY A 336 -11.03 -7.30 5.19
N GLY A 337 -11.09 -8.10 6.24
CA GLY A 337 -11.58 -7.74 7.57
C GLY A 337 -10.98 -8.64 8.62
#